data_AF-A0A0L0WEY2-F1
#
_entry.id   AF-A0A0L0WEY2-F1
#
_cell.length_a   1.000
_cell.length_b   1.000
_cell.length_c   1.000
_cell.angle_alpha   90.00
_cell.angle_beta   90.00
_cell.angle_gamma   90.00
#
_symmetry.space_group_name_H-M   'P 1'
#
loop_
_entity.id
_entity.type
_entity.pdbx_description
1 polymer ?
#
loop_
_entity_poly.entity_id
_entity_poly.type
_entity_poly.pdbx_seq_one_letter_code
_entity_poly.pdbx_strand_id
1 'polypeptide(L)'
;MNELEKTLITQLGKKNFNKIQSVTIGIAGAGGLGSNCDFNLVRSGFKNFVIVDFDIVESSNLNRQFYFYHQLGMLKVHALKENLYLINPDINLTVLDTILTSDNIEKIFSNCNIIVEAFDKASCKKMISEKFMNSNKLLASASGLAGWGKSDDIKTHVIKDNFFIVGDLVSEVSDITPPISPRVNIVAAKQANIVLDYIIKNF
;
A
#
# COMPACT_ATOMS: atom_id res chain seq x y z
N MET A 1 -19.89 -0.86 12.83
CA MET A 1 -20.32 -0.74 11.42
C MET A 1 -20.93 0.61 11.21
N ASN A 2 -20.07 1.55 10.83
CA ASN A 2 -20.42 2.91 10.47
C ASN A 2 -21.10 3.01 9.09
N GLU A 3 -21.47 4.23 8.68
CA GLU A 3 -22.18 4.49 7.43
C GLU A 3 -21.38 4.13 6.18
N LEU A 4 -20.05 4.32 6.18
CA LEU A 4 -19.20 3.93 5.06
C LEU A 4 -19.30 2.42 4.79
N GLU A 5 -19.18 1.60 5.84
CA GLU A 5 -19.29 0.15 5.73
C GLU A 5 -20.68 -0.29 5.24
N LYS A 6 -21.76 0.37 5.69
CA LYS A 6 -23.12 0.09 5.20
C LYS A 6 -23.24 0.37 3.70
N THR A 7 -22.72 1.52 3.22
CA THR A 7 -22.73 1.86 1.79
C THR A 7 -21.94 0.84 0.97
N LEU A 8 -20.77 0.42 1.45
CA LEU A 8 -19.94 -0.57 0.77
C LEU A 8 -20.63 -1.94 0.69
N ILE A 9 -21.38 -2.35 1.72
CA ILE A 9 -22.18 -3.58 1.68
C ILE A 9 -23.23 -3.51 0.57
N THR A 10 -23.89 -2.36 0.39
CA THR A 10 -24.87 -2.17 -0.69
C THR A 10 -24.22 -2.23 -2.07
N GLN A 11 -23.02 -1.65 -2.23
CA GLN A 11 -22.32 -1.57 -3.52
C GLN A 11 -21.61 -2.87 -3.92
N LEU A 12 -20.88 -3.49 -2.99
CA LEU A 12 -20.08 -4.68 -3.25
C LEU A 12 -20.86 -5.98 -3.04
N GLY A 13 -21.98 -5.91 -2.32
CA GLY A 13 -22.71 -7.05 -1.80
C GLY A 13 -22.05 -7.64 -0.55
N LYS A 14 -22.89 -8.14 0.37
CA LYS A 14 -22.45 -8.68 1.67
C LYS A 14 -21.38 -9.78 1.55
N LYS A 15 -21.48 -10.63 0.51
CA LYS A 15 -20.49 -11.70 0.27
C LYS A 15 -19.09 -11.14 0.04
N ASN A 16 -18.92 -10.22 -0.90
CA ASN A 16 -17.61 -9.65 -1.23
C ASN A 16 -17.09 -8.77 -0.10
N PHE A 17 -17.98 -8.00 0.53
CA PHE A 17 -17.61 -7.21 1.71
C PHE A 17 -17.02 -8.10 2.81
N ASN A 18 -17.67 -9.23 3.14
CA ASN A 18 -17.15 -10.16 4.14
C ASN A 18 -15.76 -10.73 3.80
N LYS A 19 -15.46 -10.99 2.51
CA LYS A 19 -14.11 -11.40 2.08
C LYS A 19 -13.07 -10.31 2.34
N ILE A 20 -13.41 -9.06 2.02
CA ILE A 20 -12.55 -7.90 2.24
C ILE A 20 -12.28 -7.70 3.75
N GLN A 21 -13.30 -7.92 4.59
CA GLN A 21 -13.19 -7.81 6.05
C GLN A 21 -12.32 -8.91 6.69
N SER A 22 -12.22 -10.09 6.06
CA SER A 22 -11.57 -11.27 6.67
C SER A 22 -10.06 -11.32 6.50
N VAL A 23 -9.50 -10.46 5.64
CA VAL A 23 -8.07 -10.47 5.32
C VAL A 23 -7.29 -9.39 6.06
N THR A 24 -6.01 -9.64 6.26
CA THR A 24 -5.03 -8.71 6.82
C THR A 24 -3.99 -8.31 5.79
N ILE A 25 -3.75 -7.01 5.66
CA ILE A 25 -2.79 -6.43 4.70
C ILE A 25 -1.53 -5.98 5.43
N GLY A 26 -0.38 -6.47 5.00
CA GLY A 26 0.93 -5.98 5.40
C GLY A 26 1.42 -4.91 4.40
N ILE A 27 1.78 -3.74 4.89
CA ILE A 27 2.25 -2.60 4.10
C ILE A 27 3.69 -2.31 4.50
N ALA A 28 4.60 -2.48 3.54
CA ALA A 28 6.02 -2.27 3.75
C ALA A 28 6.44 -0.92 3.17
N GLY A 29 6.42 0.11 4.03
CA GLY A 29 6.68 1.50 3.69
C GLY A 29 5.40 2.35 3.73
N ALA A 30 5.47 3.49 4.42
CA ALA A 30 4.43 4.50 4.54
C ALA A 30 4.78 5.76 3.72
N GLY A 31 5.57 5.60 2.65
CA GLY A 31 5.90 6.67 1.71
C GLY A 31 4.76 7.00 0.74
N GLY A 32 5.11 7.51 -0.45
CA GLY A 32 4.10 7.92 -1.45
C GLY A 32 3.24 6.78 -1.97
N LEU A 33 3.83 5.58 -2.12
CA LEU A 33 3.06 4.41 -2.54
C LEU A 33 2.18 3.88 -1.41
N GLY A 34 2.77 3.55 -0.26
CA GLY A 34 2.06 2.90 0.84
C GLY A 34 0.94 3.76 1.41
N SER A 35 1.22 5.03 1.73
CA SER A 35 0.22 5.92 2.32
C SER A 35 -1.00 6.15 1.42
N ASN A 36 -0.80 6.29 0.11
CA ASN A 36 -1.90 6.41 -0.84
C ASN A 36 -2.56 5.06 -1.17
N CYS A 37 -1.83 3.94 -1.10
CA CYS A 37 -2.41 2.61 -1.26
C CYS A 37 -3.37 2.31 -0.10
N ASP A 38 -2.96 2.58 1.14
CA ASP A 38 -3.77 2.44 2.33
C ASP A 38 -5.02 3.31 2.29
N PHE A 39 -4.88 4.57 1.85
CA PHE A 39 -6.02 5.45 1.60
C PHE A 39 -7.07 4.80 0.68
N ASN A 40 -6.65 4.19 -0.42
CA ASN A 40 -7.57 3.52 -1.36
C ASN A 40 -8.16 2.24 -0.74
N LEU A 41 -7.35 1.41 -0.09
CA LEU A 41 -7.77 0.16 0.53
C LEU A 41 -8.80 0.38 1.65
N VAL A 42 -8.57 1.36 2.53
CA VAL A 42 -9.54 1.71 3.60
C VAL A 42 -10.86 2.18 3.00
N ARG A 43 -10.83 2.98 1.92
CA ARG A 43 -12.04 3.41 1.21
C ARG A 43 -12.75 2.27 0.48
N SER A 44 -12.04 1.23 0.09
CA SER A 44 -12.62 0.00 -0.47
C SER A 44 -13.17 -0.95 0.61
N GLY A 45 -13.04 -0.60 1.88
CA GLY A 45 -13.58 -1.36 3.01
C GLY A 45 -12.59 -2.33 3.64
N PHE A 46 -11.32 -2.37 3.24
CA PHE A 46 -10.35 -3.19 3.97
C PHE A 46 -10.21 -2.67 5.41
N LYS A 47 -10.10 -3.61 6.35
CA LYS A 47 -10.20 -3.30 7.78
C LYS A 47 -8.93 -3.55 8.57
N ASN A 48 -8.18 -4.61 8.24
CA ASN A 48 -7.06 -5.07 9.07
C ASN A 48 -5.73 -4.79 8.38
N PHE A 49 -4.87 -4.01 9.02
CA PHE A 49 -3.57 -3.61 8.46
C PHE A 49 -2.44 -3.77 9.46
N VAL A 50 -1.26 -4.10 8.92
CA VAL A 50 0.04 -4.02 9.58
C VAL A 50 0.91 -3.09 8.73
N ILE A 51 1.16 -1.87 9.20
CA ILE A 51 1.92 -0.84 8.47
C ILE A 51 3.27 -0.66 9.14
N VAL A 52 4.34 -0.71 8.35
CA VAL A 52 5.72 -0.62 8.85
C VAL A 52 6.48 0.44 8.08
N ASP A 53 6.99 1.43 8.80
CA ASP A 53 7.89 2.48 8.31
C ASP A 53 8.61 3.07 9.52
N PHE A 54 9.80 3.64 9.33
CA PHE A 54 10.65 4.17 10.41
C PHE A 54 10.95 5.66 10.26
N ASP A 55 10.51 6.29 9.17
CA ASP A 55 10.76 7.69 8.90
C ASP A 55 9.74 8.60 9.59
N ILE A 56 10.09 9.89 9.62
CA ILE A 56 9.18 10.99 10.00
C ILE A 56 8.62 11.70 8.77
N VAL A 57 7.52 12.44 8.95
CA VAL A 57 6.93 13.29 7.92
C VAL A 57 7.79 14.53 7.73
N GLU A 58 8.35 14.68 6.52
CA GLU A 58 9.15 15.85 6.12
C GLU A 58 8.40 16.74 5.13
N SER A 59 8.80 18.00 5.00
CA SER A 59 8.21 18.95 4.04
C SER A 59 8.29 18.45 2.59
N SER A 60 9.39 17.78 2.24
CA SER A 60 9.61 17.15 0.94
C SER A 60 8.64 16.00 0.63
N ASN A 61 7.92 15.48 1.64
CA ASN A 61 6.99 14.37 1.52
C ASN A 61 5.57 14.85 1.15
N LEU A 62 5.19 16.07 1.57
CA LEU A 62 3.84 16.62 1.40
C LEU A 62 3.39 16.74 -0.06
N ASN A 63 4.33 16.75 -1.00
CA ASN A 63 4.02 16.87 -2.42
C ASN A 63 3.42 15.60 -3.04
N ARG A 64 3.46 14.43 -2.37
CA ARG A 64 3.06 13.13 -2.95
C ARG A 64 2.61 12.06 -1.94
N GLN A 65 2.87 12.24 -0.66
CA GLN A 65 2.50 11.29 0.39
C GLN A 65 1.22 11.75 1.09
N PHE A 66 0.41 10.84 1.61
CA PHE A 66 -0.86 11.16 2.26
C PHE A 66 -0.64 11.70 3.68
N TYR A 67 -0.02 12.87 3.77
CA TYR A 67 0.29 13.62 4.99
C TYR A 67 -0.10 15.09 4.86
N PHE A 68 -0.38 15.72 5.99
CA PHE A 68 -0.78 17.12 6.07
C PHE A 68 0.29 17.99 6.73
N TYR A 69 0.24 19.30 6.46
CA TYR A 69 1.26 20.24 6.94
C TYR A 69 1.42 20.23 8.47
N HIS A 70 0.33 20.07 9.23
CA HIS A 70 0.39 20.01 10.70
C HIS A 70 1.03 18.74 11.24
N GLN A 71 1.32 17.74 10.40
CA GLN A 71 1.90 16.46 10.79
C GLN A 71 3.43 16.44 10.60
N LEU A 72 4.05 17.55 10.18
CA LEU A 72 5.49 17.65 10.04
C LEU A 72 6.21 17.29 11.35
N GLY A 73 7.21 16.41 11.26
CA GLY A 73 7.96 15.90 12.41
C GLY A 73 7.33 14.71 13.13
N MET A 74 6.11 14.30 12.80
CA MET A 74 5.51 13.07 13.33
C MET A 74 6.12 11.84 12.65
N LEU A 75 6.16 10.71 13.35
CA LEU A 75 6.44 9.41 12.71
C LEU A 75 5.39 9.13 11.64
N LYS A 76 5.84 8.76 10.43
CA LYS A 76 4.97 8.51 9.27
C LYS A 76 3.85 7.54 9.60
N VAL A 77 4.19 6.44 10.27
CA VAL A 77 3.23 5.42 10.71
C VAL A 77 2.13 5.97 11.63
N HIS A 78 2.44 6.93 12.51
CA HIS A 78 1.45 7.54 13.40
C HIS A 78 0.59 8.58 12.68
N ALA A 79 1.21 9.45 11.87
CA ALA A 79 0.48 10.39 11.04
C ALA A 79 -0.49 9.68 10.08
N LEU A 80 -0.04 8.58 9.46
CA LEU A 80 -0.87 7.78 8.57
C LEU A 80 -2.01 7.11 9.34
N LYS A 81 -1.74 6.56 10.53
CA LYS A 81 -2.78 5.99 11.40
C LYS A 81 -3.90 6.99 11.68
N GLU A 82 -3.57 8.23 12.03
CA GLU A 82 -4.55 9.31 12.23
C GLU A 82 -5.36 9.55 10.95
N ASN A 83 -4.68 9.68 9.81
CA ASN A 83 -5.33 9.98 8.53
C ASN A 83 -6.30 8.88 8.10
N LEU A 84 -5.95 7.60 8.32
CA LEU A 84 -6.82 6.47 7.98
C LEU A 84 -8.04 6.36 8.89
N TYR A 85 -7.90 6.67 10.20
CA TYR A 85 -9.05 6.71 11.12
C TYR A 85 -10.07 7.80 10.76
N LEU A 86 -9.64 8.90 10.13
CA LEU A 86 -10.55 9.91 9.60
C LEU A 86 -11.37 9.41 8.42
N ILE A 87 -10.91 8.38 7.71
CA ILE A 87 -11.66 7.75 6.62
C ILE A 87 -12.66 6.74 7.17
N ASN A 88 -12.19 5.84 8.04
CA ASN A 88 -13.00 4.79 8.63
C ASN A 88 -12.58 4.57 10.09
N PRO A 89 -13.39 4.98 11.08
CA PRO A 89 -13.06 4.81 12.50
C PRO A 89 -13.06 3.34 12.96
N ASP A 90 -13.66 2.43 12.20
CA ASP A 90 -13.84 1.03 12.61
C ASP A 90 -12.62 0.15 12.25
N ILE A 91 -11.59 0.68 11.57
CA ILE A 91 -10.40 -0.09 11.14
C ILE A 91 -9.49 -0.56 12.27
N ASN A 92 -8.81 -1.68 12.03
CA ASN A 92 -7.84 -2.30 12.91
C ASN A 92 -6.42 -2.06 12.36
N LEU A 93 -5.70 -1.10 12.94
CA LEU A 93 -4.34 -0.73 12.51
C LEU A 93 -3.30 -1.15 13.54
N THR A 94 -2.42 -2.08 13.15
CA THR A 94 -1.13 -2.29 13.80
C THR A 94 -0.10 -1.47 13.05
N VAL A 95 0.57 -0.55 13.74
CA VAL A 95 1.61 0.29 13.14
C VAL A 95 2.92 0.09 13.88
N LEU A 96 4.01 -0.07 13.13
CA LEU A 96 5.33 -0.39 13.68
C LEU A 96 6.36 0.63 13.16
N ASP A 97 6.92 1.40 14.07
CA ASP A 97 8.10 2.25 13.85
C ASP A 97 9.36 1.39 13.91
N THR A 98 9.70 0.73 12.80
CA THR A 98 10.90 -0.10 12.70
C THR A 98 11.36 -0.26 11.26
N ILE A 99 12.65 -0.46 11.08
CA ILE A 99 13.23 -0.88 9.80
C ILE A 99 12.88 -2.36 9.56
N LEU A 100 12.36 -2.67 8.37
CA LEU A 100 12.20 -4.05 7.93
C LEU A 100 13.53 -4.63 7.47
N THR A 101 13.85 -5.81 7.98
CA THR A 101 15.08 -6.56 7.72
C THR A 101 14.73 -8.00 7.35
N SER A 102 15.71 -8.74 6.82
CA SER A 102 15.57 -10.17 6.50
C SER A 102 15.10 -11.00 7.70
N ASP A 103 15.46 -10.55 8.91
CA ASP A 103 15.32 -11.31 10.15
C ASP A 103 13.95 -11.07 10.80
N ASN A 104 13.36 -9.89 10.61
CA ASN A 104 12.08 -9.53 11.24
C ASN A 104 10.87 -9.61 10.32
N ILE A 105 11.06 -9.53 8.99
CA ILE A 105 9.95 -9.29 8.06
C ILE A 105 8.93 -10.43 8.02
N GLU A 106 9.40 -11.68 8.11
CA GLU A 106 8.52 -12.85 8.13
C GLU A 106 7.67 -12.90 9.39
N LYS A 107 8.27 -12.57 10.54
CA LYS A 107 7.56 -12.52 11.82
C LYS A 107 6.52 -11.40 11.83
N ILE A 108 6.88 -10.23 11.32
CA ILE A 108 6.00 -9.06 11.29
C ILE A 108 4.78 -9.32 10.39
N PHE A 109 4.98 -9.93 9.23
CA PHE A 109 3.90 -10.19 8.27
C PHE A 109 3.38 -11.63 8.27
N SER A 110 3.66 -12.41 9.31
CA SER A 110 3.29 -13.84 9.37
C SER A 110 1.80 -14.06 9.17
N ASN A 111 0.98 -13.22 9.80
CA ASN A 111 -0.48 -13.29 9.81
C ASN A 111 -1.14 -12.48 8.68
N CYS A 112 -0.36 -11.83 7.82
CA CYS A 112 -0.90 -11.07 6.69
C CYS A 112 -1.25 -12.03 5.55
N ASN A 113 -2.38 -11.81 4.88
CA ASN A 113 -2.77 -12.53 3.66
C ASN A 113 -2.17 -11.87 2.41
N ILE A 114 -1.91 -10.56 2.50
CA ILE A 114 -1.46 -9.70 1.41
C ILE A 114 -0.26 -8.91 1.89
N ILE A 115 0.74 -8.74 1.03
CA ILE A 115 1.89 -7.85 1.21
C ILE A 115 1.87 -6.81 0.08
N VAL A 116 1.80 -5.53 0.45
CA VAL A 116 2.04 -4.42 -0.46
C VAL A 116 3.45 -3.91 -0.21
N GLU A 117 4.27 -3.97 -1.24
CA GLU A 117 5.63 -3.44 -1.22
C GLU A 117 5.62 -1.98 -1.69
N ALA A 118 6.15 -1.08 -0.87
CA ALA A 118 6.11 0.36 -1.08
C ALA A 118 7.45 1.04 -0.71
N PHE A 119 8.57 0.36 -0.94
CA PHE A 119 9.91 0.85 -0.66
C PHE A 119 10.56 1.55 -1.85
N ASP A 120 11.33 2.59 -1.56
CA ASP A 120 12.10 3.29 -2.58
C ASP A 120 13.34 2.47 -3.01
N LYS A 121 14.00 1.75 -2.08
CA LYS A 121 15.27 1.06 -2.34
C LYS A 121 15.10 -0.29 -3.03
N ALA A 122 15.88 -0.53 -4.09
CA ALA A 122 15.90 -1.79 -4.83
C ALA A 122 16.28 -3.00 -3.96
N SER A 123 17.18 -2.83 -2.98
CA SER A 123 17.55 -3.89 -2.04
C SER A 123 16.36 -4.37 -1.19
N CYS A 124 15.52 -3.44 -0.71
CA CYS A 124 14.33 -3.77 0.07
C CYS A 124 13.26 -4.46 -0.79
N LYS A 125 13.09 -4.03 -2.05
CA LYS A 125 12.24 -4.69 -3.04
C LYS A 125 12.64 -6.15 -3.25
N LYS A 126 13.95 -6.37 -3.45
CA LYS A 126 14.52 -7.71 -3.61
C LYS A 126 14.27 -8.57 -2.38
N MET A 127 14.52 -8.05 -1.19
CA MET A 127 14.30 -8.77 0.08
C MET A 127 12.85 -9.25 0.24
N ILE A 128 11.86 -8.38 0.01
CA ILE A 128 10.43 -8.77 0.08
C ILE A 128 10.11 -9.85 -0.95
N SER A 129 10.59 -9.65 -2.18
CA SER A 129 10.33 -10.58 -3.27
C SER A 129 10.91 -11.95 -2.94
N GLU A 130 12.18 -12.05 -2.54
CA GLU A 130 12.82 -13.32 -2.16
C GLU A 130 12.11 -14.01 -1.01
N LYS A 131 11.62 -13.25 -0.02
CA LYS A 131 10.99 -13.81 1.17
C LYS A 131 9.58 -14.33 0.91
N PHE A 132 8.77 -13.64 0.11
CA PHE A 132 7.35 -13.95 -0.05
C PHE A 132 6.95 -14.46 -1.43
N MET A 133 7.84 -14.44 -2.43
CA MET A 133 7.52 -14.93 -3.78
C MET A 133 7.13 -16.40 -3.76
N ASN A 134 7.66 -17.25 -2.88
CA ASN A 134 7.24 -18.65 -2.77
C ASN A 134 6.13 -18.90 -1.74
N SER A 135 5.57 -17.84 -1.14
CA SER A 135 4.46 -17.96 -0.20
C SER A 135 3.11 -17.96 -0.92
N ASN A 136 2.06 -18.34 -0.20
CA ASN A 136 0.66 -18.24 -0.66
C ASN A 136 0.06 -16.84 -0.44
N LYS A 137 0.85 -15.86 0.02
CA LYS A 137 0.39 -14.49 0.23
C LYS A 137 0.31 -13.76 -1.11
N LEU A 138 -0.65 -12.87 -1.29
CA LEU A 138 -0.63 -11.95 -2.43
C LEU A 138 0.52 -10.96 -2.26
N LEU A 139 1.33 -10.77 -3.30
CA LEU A 139 2.37 -9.73 -3.34
C LEU A 139 2.03 -8.70 -4.43
N ALA A 140 1.91 -7.43 -4.03
CA ALA A 140 1.72 -6.30 -4.93
C ALA A 140 2.88 -5.31 -4.78
N SER A 141 3.74 -5.22 -5.79
CA SER A 141 4.93 -4.37 -5.81
C SER A 141 4.82 -3.29 -6.88
N ALA A 142 5.76 -2.34 -6.89
CA ALA A 142 5.82 -1.25 -7.84
C ALA A 142 7.22 -1.05 -8.42
N SER A 143 7.29 -0.69 -9.70
CA SER A 143 8.54 -0.31 -10.38
C SER A 143 8.26 0.58 -11.58
N GLY A 144 8.90 1.73 -11.68
CA GLY A 144 8.69 2.65 -12.80
C GLY A 144 7.52 3.62 -12.59
N LEU A 145 7.69 4.60 -11.71
CA LEU A 145 6.63 5.56 -11.33
C LEU A 145 7.09 7.03 -11.33
N ALA A 146 8.36 7.27 -11.60
CA ALA A 146 8.94 8.60 -11.54
C ALA A 146 8.46 9.50 -12.69
N GLY A 147 8.54 10.82 -12.52
CA GLY A 147 8.21 11.81 -13.55
C GLY A 147 6.73 12.21 -13.60
N TRP A 148 6.29 12.67 -14.77
CA TRP A 148 4.96 13.22 -15.05
C TRP A 148 4.48 12.83 -16.45
N GLY A 149 3.16 12.88 -16.67
CA GLY A 149 2.55 12.43 -17.92
C GLY A 149 2.69 10.93 -18.14
N LYS A 150 2.42 10.48 -19.37
CA LYS A 150 2.53 9.07 -19.80
C LYS A 150 1.85 8.07 -18.84
N SER A 151 0.74 8.49 -18.24
CA SER A 151 -0.01 7.69 -17.27
C SER A 151 -0.43 6.33 -17.83
N ASP A 152 -0.71 6.26 -19.13
CA ASP A 152 -1.11 5.02 -19.80
C ASP A 152 0.02 3.99 -19.93
N ASP A 153 1.28 4.42 -19.78
CA ASP A 153 2.44 3.51 -19.73
C ASP A 153 2.52 2.77 -18.39
N ILE A 154 1.83 3.25 -17.34
CA ILE A 154 1.74 2.58 -16.04
C ILE A 154 0.79 1.39 -16.15
N LYS A 155 1.35 0.19 -16.19
CA LYS A 155 0.62 -1.05 -16.39
C LYS A 155 0.75 -1.99 -15.19
N THR A 156 -0.18 -2.94 -15.11
CA THR A 156 -0.08 -4.07 -14.18
C THR A 156 0.59 -5.22 -14.92
N HIS A 157 1.67 -5.74 -14.34
CA HIS A 157 2.44 -6.86 -14.86
C HIS A 157 2.22 -8.05 -13.93
N VAL A 158 1.70 -9.14 -14.49
CA VAL A 158 1.53 -10.41 -13.75
C VAL A 158 2.86 -11.15 -13.79
N ILE A 159 3.48 -11.34 -12.64
CA ILE A 159 4.70 -12.15 -12.51
C ILE A 159 4.32 -13.61 -12.31
N LYS A 160 3.29 -13.85 -11.48
CA LYS A 160 2.58 -15.12 -11.33
C LYS A 160 1.23 -14.89 -10.65
N ASP A 161 0.46 -15.96 -10.44
CA ASP A 161 -0.93 -15.91 -9.95
C ASP A 161 -1.15 -15.04 -8.70
N ASN A 162 -0.18 -14.98 -7.78
CA ASN A 162 -0.24 -14.18 -6.56
C ASN A 162 0.89 -13.14 -6.46
N PHE A 163 1.54 -12.75 -7.56
CA PHE A 163 2.57 -11.72 -7.56
C PHE A 163 2.45 -10.79 -8.76
N PHE A 164 2.27 -9.50 -8.47
CA PHE A 164 2.06 -8.44 -9.45
C PHE A 164 3.05 -7.29 -9.22
N ILE A 165 3.47 -6.66 -10.31
CA ILE A 165 4.25 -5.42 -10.31
C ILE A 165 3.47 -4.34 -11.06
N VAL A 166 3.37 -3.15 -10.49
CA VAL A 166 2.71 -2.00 -11.12
C VAL A 166 3.73 -0.94 -11.51
N GLY A 167 3.63 -0.44 -12.74
CA GLY A 167 4.42 0.69 -13.22
C GLY A 167 4.80 0.57 -14.68
N ASP A 168 5.63 1.49 -15.14
CA ASP A 168 6.14 1.48 -16.51
C ASP A 168 7.45 0.68 -16.68
N LEU A 169 8.03 0.19 -15.57
CA LEU A 169 9.29 -0.57 -15.49
C LEU A 169 10.53 0.15 -16.06
N VAL A 170 10.44 1.44 -16.39
CA VAL A 170 11.49 2.21 -17.06
C VAL A 170 11.85 3.49 -16.31
N SER A 171 10.85 4.20 -15.75
CA SER A 171 11.08 5.50 -15.12
C SER A 171 11.72 5.36 -13.74
N GLU A 172 13.00 5.72 -13.64
CA GLU A 172 13.76 5.75 -12.39
C GLU A 172 13.76 7.14 -11.73
N VAL A 173 13.75 7.16 -10.40
CA VAL A 173 13.82 8.40 -9.63
C VAL A 173 15.20 9.03 -9.78
N SER A 174 15.22 10.29 -10.21
CA SER A 174 16.43 11.12 -10.30
C SER A 174 16.09 12.60 -10.08
N ASP A 175 17.11 13.46 -10.01
CA ASP A 175 16.93 14.90 -9.84
C ASP A 175 16.11 15.54 -10.98
N ILE A 176 16.19 14.99 -12.19
CA ILE A 176 15.45 15.45 -13.37
C ILE A 176 14.14 14.66 -13.59
N THR A 177 13.94 13.57 -12.87
CA THR A 177 12.73 12.74 -12.95
C THR A 177 12.29 12.36 -11.54
N PRO A 178 11.79 13.33 -10.74
CA PRO A 178 11.33 13.08 -9.38
C PRO A 178 10.00 12.30 -9.38
N PRO A 179 9.66 11.60 -8.29
CA PRO A 179 8.35 11.00 -8.12
C PRO A 179 7.31 12.10 -7.84
N ILE A 180 6.41 12.36 -8.79
CA ILE A 180 5.36 13.39 -8.66
C ILE A 180 4.00 12.74 -8.37
N SER A 181 3.19 13.43 -7.57
CA SER A 181 1.92 12.92 -7.00
C SER A 181 1.02 12.15 -7.96
N PRO A 182 0.69 12.63 -9.19
CA PRO A 182 -0.24 11.92 -10.06
C PRO A 182 0.24 10.52 -10.43
N ARG A 183 1.51 10.38 -10.84
CA ARG A 183 2.05 9.05 -11.22
C ARG A 183 2.14 8.13 -10.01
N VAL A 184 2.61 8.65 -8.87
CA VAL A 184 2.64 7.90 -7.59
C VAL A 184 1.25 7.39 -7.22
N ASN A 185 0.23 8.24 -7.30
CA ASN A 185 -1.14 7.89 -6.97
C ASN A 185 -1.75 6.88 -7.94
N ILE A 186 -1.46 6.97 -9.24
CA ILE A 186 -1.92 5.97 -10.22
C ILE A 186 -1.34 4.59 -9.88
N VAL A 187 -0.04 4.53 -9.54
CA VAL A 187 0.60 3.27 -9.15
C VAL A 187 -0.01 2.74 -7.84
N ALA A 188 -0.15 3.59 -6.82
CA ALA A 188 -0.73 3.21 -5.52
C ALA A 188 -2.18 2.74 -5.64
N ALA A 189 -3.00 3.41 -6.45
CA ALA A 189 -4.39 3.03 -6.73
C ALA A 189 -4.46 1.70 -7.50
N LYS A 190 -3.55 1.47 -8.46
CA LYS A 190 -3.44 0.18 -9.15
C LYS A 190 -3.00 -0.94 -8.21
N GLN A 191 -2.07 -0.70 -7.28
CA GLN A 191 -1.73 -1.67 -6.23
C GLN A 191 -2.96 -2.02 -5.38
N ALA A 192 -3.70 -1.01 -4.90
CA ALA A 192 -4.93 -1.23 -4.13
C ALA A 192 -6.00 -1.99 -4.93
N ASN A 193 -6.14 -1.67 -6.23
CA ASN A 193 -7.10 -2.34 -7.11
C ASN A 193 -6.73 -3.82 -7.37
N ILE A 194 -5.45 -4.15 -7.48
CA ILE A 194 -4.99 -5.56 -7.56
C ILE A 194 -5.40 -6.31 -6.31
N VAL A 195 -5.20 -5.72 -5.14
CA VAL A 195 -5.60 -6.34 -3.86
C VAL A 195 -7.10 -6.57 -3.82
N LEU A 196 -7.89 -5.56 -4.19
CA LEU A 196 -9.35 -5.67 -4.24
C LEU A 196 -9.82 -6.78 -5.20
N ASP A 197 -9.33 -6.76 -6.44
CA ASP A 197 -9.69 -7.75 -7.47
C ASP A 197 -9.31 -9.18 -7.03
N TYR A 198 -8.11 -9.35 -6.50
CA TYR A 198 -7.61 -10.63 -6.05
C TYR A 198 -8.47 -11.23 -4.92
N ILE A 199 -8.86 -10.42 -3.93
CA ILE A 199 -9.69 -10.87 -2.81
C ILE A 199 -11.11 -11.19 -3.24
N ILE A 200 -11.70 -10.38 -4.13
CA ILE A 200 -13.05 -10.65 -4.64
C ILE A 200 -13.09 -11.98 -5.42
N LYS A 201 -12.05 -12.31 -6.18
CA LYS A 201 -11.98 -13.52 -7.01
C LYS A 201 -11.63 -14.80 -6.26
N ASN A 202 -10.71 -14.74 -5.27
CA ASN A 202 -10.09 -15.95 -4.71
C ASN A 202 -10.57 -16.36 -3.32
N PHE A 203 -11.26 -15.49 -2.59
CA PHE A 203 -11.90 -15.80 -1.31
C PHE A 203 -13.41 -16.02 -1.48
#